data_AF-A0A5M4AI69-F1
#
_entry.id   AF-A0A5M4AI69-F1
#
_cell.length_a   1.000
_cell.length_b   1.000
_cell.length_c   1.000
_cell.angle_alpha   90.00
_cell.angle_beta   90.00
_cell.angle_gamma   90.00
#
_symmetry.space_group_name_H-M   'P 1'
#
loop_
_entity.id
_entity.type
_entity.pdbx_description
1 polymer ?
#
loop_
_entity_poly.entity_id
_entity_poly.type
_entity_poly.pdbx_seq_one_letter_code
_entity_poly.pdbx_strand_id
1 'polypeptide(L)'
;MAELMNFELPEKQNCIIKVIGVGGGGGNAVNHMFREGIKDVDFAVCNTDAQALASSPVPTQVQLGASLTEGRGAGNKPDVGREAARENIKEVEEILSHGTKMVFITAGMGGGTGTGAAPVIAEAARKLNLLTVGIVTIPFRNEGRRRIEQAIKGIREMEGNVDSLLVINNERIREMYGDFPISKAFSKADDVLAIAAKGIAEIITYHGFINVDFEDVKTVMKESGVAVMGSFRATGEERALRAAQGALNSPLLNNNDIRGARNILVNITSGDKQEVTMDEMNLINEYVQEKAGNSADLIYGVAIEPSLEDSISVTVIATGFKTSSIPELRTDKKEPAEKVSLRDEKEKVPSNISGQVGMSDDDKDLKKSNTPVFEGEPEDEFAPLYGPSPKEKKPGSSRIEEQRKQVMQVDFSTLSDDEIDKISNEPAYVRRMMRLESEKKRKAAEVSRFSLSDNKDEGPKLRRNNSFLHDKAD
;
A
#
# COMPACT_ATOMS: atom_id res chain seq x y z
N MET A 1 -42.54 57.16 2.13
CA MET A 1 -42.33 55.84 2.77
C MET A 1 -41.45 55.07 1.82
N ALA A 2 -40.15 54.97 2.11
CA ALA A 2 -39.21 54.24 1.28
C ALA A 2 -39.50 52.73 1.43
N GLU A 3 -39.73 52.04 0.32
CA GLU A 3 -39.77 50.59 0.26
C GLU A 3 -38.40 50.05 0.69
N LEU A 4 -38.36 49.44 1.87
CA LEU A 4 -37.24 48.60 2.30
C LEU A 4 -37.26 47.35 1.42
N MET A 5 -36.35 47.28 0.43
CA MET A 5 -36.02 46.02 -0.20
C MET A 5 -35.43 45.08 0.85
N ASN A 6 -36.10 43.96 1.10
CA ASN A 6 -35.54 42.84 1.86
C ASN A 6 -34.36 42.28 1.05
N PHE A 7 -33.15 42.70 1.39
CA PHE A 7 -31.93 42.03 0.95
C PHE A 7 -31.77 40.79 1.82
N GLU A 8 -32.43 39.69 1.43
CA GLU A 8 -32.05 38.37 1.90
C GLU A 8 -30.67 38.07 1.29
N LEU A 9 -29.62 38.29 2.08
CA LEU A 9 -28.32 37.68 1.81
C LEU A 9 -28.60 36.18 1.61
N PRO A 10 -28.12 35.54 0.52
CA PRO A 10 -28.29 34.11 0.37
C PRO A 10 -27.67 33.46 1.59
N GLU A 11 -28.49 32.86 2.45
CA GLU A 11 -28.01 32.05 3.56
C GLU A 11 -27.07 31.04 2.95
N LYS A 12 -25.78 31.14 3.28
CA LYS A 12 -24.77 30.18 2.85
C LYS A 12 -25.30 28.83 3.30
N GLN A 13 -25.74 27.99 2.35
CA GLN A 13 -26.27 26.67 2.67
C GLN A 13 -25.23 25.97 3.53
N ASN A 14 -25.53 25.81 4.82
CA ASN A 14 -24.61 25.18 5.76
C ASN A 14 -24.51 23.71 5.35
N CYS A 15 -23.43 23.40 4.64
CA CYS A 15 -23.13 22.03 4.29
C CYS A 15 -22.75 21.27 5.57
N ILE A 16 -23.37 20.10 5.75
CA ILE A 16 -23.08 19.22 6.89
C ILE A 16 -21.76 18.46 6.75
N ILE A 17 -21.13 18.50 5.57
CA ILE A 17 -19.89 17.80 5.23
C ILE A 17 -18.78 18.82 5.01
N LYS A 18 -17.66 18.64 5.71
CA LYS A 18 -16.44 19.44 5.48
C LYS A 18 -15.28 18.56 5.02
N VAL A 19 -14.46 19.06 4.11
CA VAL A 19 -13.23 18.42 3.64
C VAL A 19 -12.04 19.30 4.04
N ILE A 20 -11.14 18.75 4.86
CA ILE A 20 -9.97 19.45 5.38
C ILE A 20 -8.69 18.84 4.81
N GLY A 21 -7.94 19.64 4.07
CA GLY A 21 -6.64 19.26 3.53
C GLY A 21 -5.51 19.63 4.47
N VAL A 22 -4.73 18.66 4.94
CA VAL A 22 -3.66 18.87 5.91
C VAL A 22 -2.27 18.71 5.27
N GLY A 23 -1.45 19.76 5.39
CA GLY A 23 -0.12 19.83 4.79
C GLY A 23 -0.16 20.00 3.26
N GLY A 24 1.01 19.87 2.61
CA GLY A 24 1.13 20.10 1.17
C GLY A 24 0.31 19.11 0.31
N GLY A 25 0.43 17.80 0.56
CA GLY A 25 -0.32 16.79 -0.21
C GLY A 25 -1.83 16.87 -0.01
N GLY A 26 -2.29 17.00 1.24
CA GLY A 26 -3.72 17.17 1.52
C GLY A 26 -4.26 18.49 0.97
N GLY A 27 -3.50 19.58 1.10
CA GLY A 27 -3.84 20.88 0.52
C GLY A 27 -3.95 20.84 -1.00
N ASN A 28 -3.03 20.16 -1.70
CA ASN A 28 -3.11 19.97 -3.15
C ASN A 28 -4.38 19.21 -3.57
N ALA A 29 -4.70 18.12 -2.88
CA ALA A 29 -5.90 17.34 -3.15
C ALA A 29 -7.18 18.18 -2.94
N VAL A 30 -7.27 18.95 -1.85
CA VAL A 30 -8.42 19.84 -1.60
C VAL A 30 -8.49 20.99 -2.62
N ASN A 31 -7.35 21.56 -3.00
CA ASN A 31 -7.29 22.56 -4.06
C ASN A 31 -7.80 21.99 -5.40
N HIS A 32 -7.48 20.73 -5.68
CA HIS A 32 -7.98 20.02 -6.85
C HIS A 32 -9.50 19.83 -6.79
N MET A 33 -10.01 19.26 -5.69
CA MET A 33 -11.44 19.08 -5.43
C MET A 33 -12.24 20.38 -5.56
N PHE A 34 -11.70 21.49 -5.03
CA PHE A 34 -12.33 22.80 -5.13
C PHE A 34 -12.43 23.30 -6.58
N ARG A 35 -11.38 23.07 -7.40
CA ARG A 35 -11.37 23.46 -8.82
C ARG A 35 -12.28 22.58 -9.68
N GLU A 36 -12.41 21.30 -9.34
CA GLU A 36 -13.39 20.41 -9.97
C GLU A 36 -14.84 20.79 -9.66
N GLY A 37 -15.05 21.61 -8.63
CA GLY A 37 -16.37 22.12 -8.26
C GLY A 37 -17.26 21.05 -7.65
N ILE A 38 -16.69 20.17 -6.81
CA ILE A 38 -17.50 19.23 -6.02
C ILE A 38 -18.50 20.04 -5.18
N LYS A 39 -19.77 19.72 -5.35
CA LYS A 39 -20.89 20.39 -4.69
C LYS A 39 -21.14 19.79 -3.31
N ASP A 40 -21.91 20.52 -2.51
CA ASP A 40 -22.42 20.02 -1.22
C ASP A 40 -21.32 19.56 -0.25
N VAL A 41 -20.14 20.19 -0.34
CA VAL A 41 -19.04 20.05 0.62
C VAL A 41 -18.38 21.40 0.85
N ASP A 42 -18.02 21.67 2.10
CA ASP A 42 -17.26 22.85 2.48
C ASP A 42 -15.77 22.51 2.57
N PHE A 43 -14.91 23.34 2.00
CA PHE A 43 -13.47 23.08 1.96
C PHE A 43 -12.70 23.94 2.95
N ALA A 44 -11.66 23.34 3.56
CA ALA A 44 -10.64 24.05 4.31
C ALA A 44 -9.25 23.45 4.09
N VAL A 45 -8.21 24.28 4.23
CA VAL A 45 -6.81 23.84 4.14
C VAL A 45 -6.03 24.27 5.37
N CYS A 46 -5.26 23.35 5.94
CA CYS A 46 -4.44 23.56 7.12
C CYS A 46 -2.97 23.26 6.78
N ASN A 47 -2.08 24.24 6.90
CA ASN A 47 -0.67 24.03 6.59
C ASN A 47 0.26 24.90 7.45
N THR A 48 1.46 24.40 7.70
CA THR A 48 2.55 25.16 8.35
C THR A 48 3.31 26.05 7.37
N ASP A 49 3.17 25.80 6.07
CA ASP A 49 3.82 26.58 5.00
C ASP A 49 2.87 27.68 4.52
N ALA A 50 3.24 28.93 4.77
CA ALA A 50 2.44 30.11 4.41
C ALA A 50 2.40 30.36 2.90
N GLN A 51 3.44 29.98 2.16
CA GLN A 51 3.47 30.13 0.70
C GLN A 51 2.48 29.17 0.04
N ALA A 52 2.40 27.95 0.57
CA ALA A 52 1.43 26.96 0.10
C ALA A 52 -0.01 27.40 0.37
N LEU A 53 -0.30 28.03 1.52
CA LEU A 53 -1.63 28.57 1.83
C LEU A 53 -2.00 29.74 0.91
N ALA A 54 -1.09 30.70 0.73
CA ALA A 54 -1.34 31.88 -0.11
C ALA A 54 -1.67 31.56 -1.58
N SER A 55 -1.19 30.41 -2.08
CA SER A 55 -1.47 29.93 -3.44
C SER A 55 -2.73 29.06 -3.56
N SER A 56 -3.36 28.70 -2.44
CA SER A 56 -4.60 27.90 -2.43
C SER A 56 -5.81 28.75 -2.87
N PRO A 57 -6.67 28.24 -3.77
CA PRO A 57 -7.93 28.89 -4.11
C PRO A 57 -9.02 28.73 -3.04
N VAL A 58 -8.77 27.92 -2.00
CA VAL A 58 -9.77 27.60 -0.97
C VAL A 58 -9.90 28.79 -0.01
N PRO A 59 -11.12 29.30 0.25
CA PRO A 59 -11.31 30.49 1.09
C PRO A 59 -10.96 30.27 2.56
N THR A 60 -11.26 29.08 3.09
CA THR A 60 -11.02 28.75 4.51
C THR A 60 -9.62 28.18 4.66
N GLN A 61 -8.74 28.91 5.32
CA GLN A 61 -7.33 28.55 5.46
C GLN A 61 -6.89 28.71 6.92
N VAL A 62 -6.11 27.76 7.42
CA VAL A 62 -5.52 27.80 8.76
C VAL A 62 -4.03 27.63 8.66
N GLN A 63 -3.29 28.63 9.15
CA GLN A 63 -1.85 28.52 9.29
C GLN A 63 -1.50 27.86 10.62
N LEU A 64 -0.94 26.66 10.54
CA LEU A 64 -0.53 25.88 11.71
C LEU A 64 0.86 26.32 12.19
N GLY A 65 1.02 26.51 13.49
CA GLY A 65 2.33 26.72 14.13
C GLY A 65 3.04 27.97 13.63
N ALA A 66 2.33 29.09 13.55
CA ALA A 66 2.87 30.37 13.09
C ALA A 66 4.07 30.81 13.94
N SER A 67 4.03 30.58 15.25
CA SER A 67 5.16 30.89 16.15
C SER A 67 6.29 29.86 16.06
N LEU A 68 5.99 28.59 15.79
CA LEU A 68 6.99 27.51 15.75
C LEU A 68 7.79 27.46 14.44
N THR A 69 7.13 27.74 13.31
CA THR A 69 7.70 27.51 11.97
C THR A 69 7.99 28.79 11.21
N GLU A 70 7.52 29.95 11.71
CA GLU A 70 7.55 31.23 11.00
C GLU A 70 6.93 31.14 9.59
N GLY A 71 6.01 30.19 9.37
CA GLY A 71 5.39 29.95 8.06
C GLY A 71 6.28 29.25 7.03
N ARG A 72 7.41 28.66 7.44
CA ARG A 72 8.37 27.98 6.54
C ARG A 72 8.13 26.47 6.39
N GLY A 73 7.13 25.93 7.08
CA GLY A 73 6.82 24.51 7.07
C GLY A 73 7.53 23.66 8.13
N ALA A 74 7.10 22.41 8.28
CA ALA A 74 7.59 21.48 9.32
C ALA A 74 8.93 20.77 9.01
N GLY A 75 9.59 21.07 7.88
CA GLY A 75 10.92 20.53 7.56
C GLY A 75 11.01 18.99 7.50
N ASN A 76 9.95 18.32 7.05
CA ASN A 76 9.84 16.85 7.02
C ASN A 76 9.96 16.16 8.40
N LYS A 77 9.58 16.86 9.47
CA LYS A 77 9.54 16.35 10.84
C LYS A 77 8.07 16.26 11.32
N PRO A 78 7.52 15.04 11.48
CA PRO A 78 6.16 14.86 11.98
C PRO A 78 5.90 15.53 13.33
N ASP A 79 6.86 15.48 14.26
CA ASP A 79 6.68 16.08 15.59
C ASP A 79 6.46 17.60 15.53
N VAL A 80 7.14 18.29 14.60
CA VAL A 80 6.94 19.73 14.38
C VAL A 80 5.53 20.00 13.84
N GLY A 81 5.04 19.16 12.91
CA GLY A 81 3.67 19.24 12.42
C GLY A 81 2.63 19.01 13.52
N ARG A 82 2.91 18.07 14.44
CA ARG A 82 2.04 17.76 15.58
C ARG A 82 1.92 18.94 16.55
N GLU A 83 3.05 19.52 16.96
CA GLU A 83 3.03 20.68 17.87
C GLU A 83 2.42 21.92 17.20
N ALA A 84 2.70 22.14 15.91
CA ALA A 84 2.05 23.20 15.13
C ALA A 84 0.53 23.07 15.08
N ALA A 85 0.00 21.85 14.98
CA ALA A 85 -1.44 21.60 15.02
C ALA A 85 -2.05 21.87 16.40
N ARG A 86 -1.33 21.51 17.47
CA ARG A 86 -1.76 21.77 18.86
C ARG A 86 -1.84 23.26 19.18
N GLU A 87 -0.91 24.05 18.66
CA GLU A 87 -0.90 25.51 18.82
C GLU A 87 -2.18 26.15 18.29
N ASN A 88 -2.63 25.72 17.11
CA ASN A 88 -3.79 26.30 16.41
C ASN A 88 -5.06 25.43 16.51
N ILE A 89 -5.15 24.49 17.46
CA ILE A 89 -6.25 23.50 17.46
C ILE A 89 -7.62 24.15 17.67
N LYS A 90 -7.69 25.24 18.46
CA LYS A 90 -8.94 25.96 18.73
C LYS A 90 -9.55 26.57 17.47
N GLU A 91 -8.70 27.13 16.60
CA GLU A 91 -9.13 27.70 15.32
C GLU A 91 -9.69 26.60 14.39
N VAL A 92 -9.06 25.42 14.40
CA VAL A 92 -9.57 24.25 13.67
C VAL A 92 -10.90 23.76 14.24
N GLU A 93 -11.03 23.70 15.57
CA GLU A 93 -12.27 23.33 16.26
C GLU A 93 -13.42 24.30 15.94
N GLU A 94 -13.16 25.60 15.86
CA GLU A 94 -14.15 26.61 15.46
C GLU A 94 -14.66 26.35 14.04
N ILE A 95 -13.75 26.14 13.08
CA ILE A 95 -14.11 25.82 11.69
C ILE A 95 -14.95 24.54 11.60
N LEU A 96 -14.61 23.53 12.40
CA LEU A 96 -15.33 22.26 12.48
C LEU A 96 -16.71 22.40 13.14
N SER A 97 -16.87 23.28 14.11
CA SER A 97 -18.10 23.38 14.92
C SER A 97 -19.29 24.00 14.16
N HIS A 98 -19.06 24.74 13.08
CA HIS A 98 -20.11 25.43 12.31
C HIS A 98 -20.97 24.46 11.47
N GLY A 99 -21.93 23.78 12.10
CA GLY A 99 -22.97 22.98 11.42
C GLY A 99 -22.50 21.67 10.81
N THR A 100 -21.26 21.24 11.08
CA THR A 100 -20.67 20.02 10.54
C THR A 100 -21.22 18.80 11.26
N LYS A 101 -21.54 17.75 10.51
CA LYS A 101 -21.84 16.41 11.03
C LYS A 101 -20.78 15.38 10.63
N MET A 102 -20.10 15.63 9.52
CA MET A 102 -19.09 14.74 8.96
C MET A 102 -17.89 15.54 8.46
N VAL A 103 -16.69 15.02 8.72
CA VAL A 103 -15.45 15.61 8.22
C VAL A 103 -14.58 14.57 7.52
N PHE A 104 -14.12 14.93 6.32
CA PHE A 104 -13.06 14.23 5.61
C PHE A 104 -11.73 14.91 5.87
N ILE A 105 -10.77 14.19 6.44
CA ILE A 105 -9.43 14.71 6.69
C ILE A 105 -8.50 14.06 5.67
N THR A 106 -8.05 14.85 4.69
CA THR A 106 -7.13 14.39 3.65
C THR A 106 -5.69 14.80 3.92
N ALA A 107 -4.77 13.84 3.85
CA ALA A 107 -3.36 14.08 4.10
C ALA A 107 -2.45 13.15 3.29
N GLY A 108 -1.38 13.73 2.74
CA GLY A 108 -0.27 12.95 2.21
C GLY A 108 0.66 12.52 3.33
N MET A 109 0.73 11.21 3.61
CA MET A 109 1.53 10.68 4.71
C MET A 109 3.01 10.56 4.31
N GLY A 110 3.90 10.67 5.28
CA GLY A 110 5.34 10.59 5.09
C GLY A 110 6.06 11.95 5.03
N GLY A 111 5.31 13.06 4.99
CA GLY A 111 5.84 14.41 5.19
C GLY A 111 5.96 14.80 6.68
N GLY A 112 6.20 16.08 6.95
CA GLY A 112 6.16 16.63 8.32
C GLY A 112 4.74 17.02 8.75
N THR A 113 4.14 17.99 8.04
CA THR A 113 2.86 18.58 8.43
C THR A 113 1.70 17.58 8.35
N GLY A 114 1.47 16.95 7.20
CA GLY A 114 0.37 15.98 7.03
C GLY A 114 0.43 14.84 8.06
N THR A 115 1.59 14.18 8.15
CA THR A 115 1.80 13.04 9.06
C THR A 115 1.59 13.38 10.54
N GLY A 116 2.00 14.57 10.98
CA GLY A 116 1.92 14.97 12.40
C GLY A 116 0.65 15.72 12.79
N ALA A 117 0.16 16.59 11.91
CA ALA A 117 -1.00 17.44 12.19
C ALA A 117 -2.33 16.71 11.95
N ALA A 118 -2.41 15.84 10.94
CA ALA A 118 -3.69 15.22 10.58
C ALA A 118 -4.28 14.36 11.70
N PRO A 119 -3.50 13.54 12.45
CA PRO A 119 -4.03 12.80 13.60
C PRO A 119 -4.57 13.71 14.72
N VAL A 120 -3.93 14.85 14.97
CA VAL A 120 -4.37 15.82 15.99
C VAL A 120 -5.70 16.46 15.59
N ILE A 121 -5.84 16.84 14.32
CA ILE A 121 -7.09 17.40 13.78
C ILE A 121 -8.21 16.36 13.83
N ALA A 122 -7.90 15.09 13.53
CA ALA A 122 -8.85 13.98 13.62
C ALA A 122 -9.32 13.74 15.06
N GLU A 123 -8.40 13.79 16.03
CA GLU A 123 -8.72 13.68 17.44
C GLU A 123 -9.69 14.79 17.89
N ALA A 124 -9.45 16.04 17.46
CA ALA A 124 -10.33 17.16 17.76
C ALA A 124 -11.72 16.99 17.12
N ALA A 125 -11.80 16.56 15.86
CA ALA A 125 -13.06 16.28 15.19
C ALA A 125 -13.89 15.19 15.90
N ARG A 126 -13.24 14.12 16.37
CA ARG A 126 -13.92 13.08 17.17
C ARG A 126 -14.40 13.59 18.51
N LYS A 127 -13.64 14.46 19.20
CA LYS A 127 -14.09 15.09 20.46
C LYS A 127 -15.34 15.96 20.26
N LEU A 128 -15.51 16.52 19.07
CA LEU A 128 -16.70 17.25 18.66
C LEU A 128 -17.87 16.34 18.21
N ASN A 129 -17.73 15.01 18.33
CA ASN A 129 -18.70 14.00 17.89
C ASN A 129 -19.04 14.06 16.38
N LEU A 130 -18.08 14.48 15.55
CA LEU A 130 -18.22 14.45 14.10
C LEU A 130 -17.86 13.06 13.56
N LEU A 131 -18.61 12.57 12.57
CA LEU A 131 -18.21 11.37 11.82
C LEU A 131 -16.91 11.70 11.08
N THR A 132 -15.81 11.13 11.54
CA THR A 132 -14.46 11.53 11.13
C THR A 132 -13.86 10.46 10.22
N VAL A 133 -13.67 10.80 8.95
CA VAL A 133 -13.10 9.90 7.93
C VAL A 133 -11.73 10.42 7.51
N GLY A 134 -10.68 9.63 7.75
CA GLY A 134 -9.34 9.92 7.26
C GLY A 134 -9.16 9.38 5.85
N ILE A 135 -8.74 10.22 4.89
CA ILE A 135 -8.37 9.79 3.54
C ILE A 135 -6.89 10.08 3.33
N VAL A 136 -6.06 9.05 3.32
CA VAL A 136 -4.60 9.22 3.41
C VAL A 136 -3.87 8.49 2.31
N THR A 137 -2.78 9.09 1.82
CA THR A 137 -1.93 8.45 0.81
C THR A 137 -0.62 7.95 1.40
N ILE A 138 -0.22 6.74 1.01
CA ILE A 138 1.13 6.22 1.20
C ILE A 138 1.99 6.72 0.03
N PRO A 139 3.19 7.28 0.29
CA PRO A 139 4.05 7.86 -0.74
C PRO A 139 4.57 6.80 -1.73
N PHE A 140 5.03 7.26 -2.89
CA PHE A 140 5.65 6.36 -3.88
C PHE A 140 6.95 5.76 -3.34
N ARG A 141 7.32 4.55 -3.78
CA ARG A 141 8.57 3.90 -3.33
C ARG A 141 9.84 4.71 -3.63
N ASN A 142 9.84 5.49 -4.70
CA ASN A 142 10.96 6.34 -5.11
C ASN A 142 11.16 7.58 -4.22
N GLU A 143 10.19 7.94 -3.37
CA GLU A 143 10.32 9.05 -2.41
C GLU A 143 11.21 8.71 -1.21
N GLY A 144 11.55 7.43 -1.05
CA GLY A 144 12.54 6.93 -0.09
C GLY A 144 11.94 6.27 1.15
N ARG A 145 12.69 5.32 1.71
CA ARG A 145 12.27 4.48 2.86
C ARG A 145 11.86 5.30 4.08
N ARG A 146 12.57 6.38 4.38
CA ARG A 146 12.27 7.24 5.53
C ARG A 146 10.85 7.82 5.48
N ARG A 147 10.38 8.27 4.31
CA ARG A 147 9.01 8.80 4.15
C ARG A 147 7.97 7.70 4.33
N ILE A 148 8.23 6.50 3.81
CA ILE A 148 7.33 5.34 3.99
C ILE A 148 7.22 4.96 5.48
N GLU A 149 8.34 4.89 6.20
CA GLU A 149 8.33 4.61 7.64
C GLU A 149 7.58 5.67 8.45
N GLN A 150 7.77 6.95 8.09
CA GLN A 150 7.01 8.06 8.67
C GLN A 150 5.52 7.93 8.37
N ALA A 151 5.16 7.56 7.13
CA ALA A 151 3.79 7.38 6.71
C ALA A 151 3.10 6.26 7.49
N ILE A 152 3.73 5.08 7.61
CA ILE A 152 3.17 3.95 8.36
C ILE A 152 2.94 4.33 9.83
N LYS A 153 3.87 5.07 10.46
CA LYS A 153 3.70 5.55 11.84
C LYS A 153 2.52 6.53 11.94
N GLY A 154 2.42 7.50 11.02
CA GLY A 154 1.32 8.46 11.00
C GLY A 154 -0.05 7.82 10.74
N ILE A 155 -0.11 6.82 9.86
CA ILE A 155 -1.36 6.08 9.58
C ILE A 155 -1.85 5.33 10.82
N ARG A 156 -0.95 4.70 11.59
CA ARG A 156 -1.32 4.04 12.86
C ARG A 156 -1.80 5.03 13.92
N GLU A 157 -1.17 6.21 14.00
CA GLU A 157 -1.64 7.28 14.90
C GLU A 157 -3.01 7.79 14.46
N MET A 158 -3.24 7.92 13.15
CA MET A 158 -4.52 8.35 12.60
C MET A 158 -5.63 7.32 12.80
N GLU A 159 -5.35 6.03 12.66
CA GLU A 159 -6.32 4.93 12.84
C GLU A 159 -7.02 5.00 14.21
N GLY A 160 -6.29 5.35 15.28
CA GLY A 160 -6.88 5.51 16.61
C GLY A 160 -7.72 6.79 16.79
N ASN A 161 -7.60 7.74 15.86
CA ASN A 161 -8.20 9.07 15.94
C ASN A 161 -9.28 9.33 14.88
N VAL A 162 -9.63 8.34 14.07
CA VAL A 162 -10.71 8.43 13.06
C VAL A 162 -11.75 7.32 13.30
N ASP A 163 -12.96 7.51 12.77
CA ASP A 163 -13.98 6.47 12.75
C ASP A 163 -13.73 5.47 11.61
N SER A 164 -13.31 5.99 10.45
CA SER A 164 -12.93 5.21 9.28
C SER A 164 -11.67 5.77 8.62
N LEU A 165 -10.80 4.90 8.13
CA LEU A 165 -9.53 5.25 7.50
C LEU A 165 -9.43 4.63 6.12
N LEU A 166 -9.54 5.45 5.09
CA LEU A 166 -9.27 5.08 3.71
C LEU A 166 -7.79 5.30 3.39
N VAL A 167 -7.08 4.21 3.13
CA VAL A 167 -5.64 4.23 2.83
C VAL A 167 -5.41 3.96 1.35
N ILE A 168 -4.88 4.95 0.65
CA ILE A 168 -4.58 4.90 -0.78
C ILE A 168 -3.08 4.69 -0.96
N ASN A 169 -2.70 3.66 -1.71
CA ASN A 169 -1.29 3.40 -2.01
C ASN A 169 -0.90 4.01 -3.37
N ASN A 170 -0.08 5.06 -3.37
CA ASN A 170 0.36 5.70 -4.61
C ASN A 170 1.16 4.74 -5.52
N GLU A 171 1.76 3.68 -4.98
CA GLU A 171 2.41 2.65 -5.78
C GLU A 171 1.42 1.95 -6.75
N ARG A 172 0.15 1.78 -6.34
CA ARG A 172 -0.90 1.18 -7.19
C ARG A 172 -1.23 2.02 -8.40
N ILE A 173 -1.21 3.34 -8.22
CA ILE A 173 -1.39 4.29 -9.31
C ILE A 173 -0.27 4.08 -10.35
N ARG A 174 0.98 3.86 -9.90
CA ARG A 174 2.09 3.58 -10.82
C ARG A 174 1.93 2.22 -11.53
N GLU A 175 1.53 1.17 -10.81
CA GLU A 175 1.35 -0.17 -11.38
C GLU A 175 0.26 -0.20 -12.47
N MET A 176 -0.86 0.49 -12.24
CA MET A 176 -1.99 0.47 -13.17
C MET A 176 -1.77 1.33 -14.40
N TYR A 177 -1.20 2.52 -14.25
CA TYR A 177 -1.12 3.46 -15.36
C TYR A 177 0.26 3.41 -16.06
N GLY A 178 1.31 2.87 -15.43
CA GLY A 178 2.66 2.76 -16.00
C GLY A 178 3.59 3.94 -15.65
N ASP A 179 4.55 4.22 -16.55
CA ASP A 179 5.59 5.24 -16.34
C ASP A 179 5.10 6.65 -16.74
N PHE A 180 4.65 7.44 -15.75
CA PHE A 180 4.28 8.84 -15.97
C PHE A 180 5.39 9.81 -15.56
N PRO A 181 5.39 11.01 -16.17
CA PRO A 181 6.00 12.18 -15.54
C PRO A 181 5.50 12.35 -14.10
N ILE A 182 6.40 12.68 -13.18
CA ILE A 182 6.11 12.82 -11.75
C ILE A 182 4.90 13.75 -11.49
N SER A 183 4.79 14.85 -12.21
CA SER A 183 3.66 15.79 -12.10
C SER A 183 2.31 15.14 -12.41
N LYS A 184 2.26 14.30 -13.45
CA LYS A 184 1.05 13.54 -13.80
C LYS A 184 0.74 12.47 -12.77
N ALA A 185 1.76 11.82 -12.20
CA ALA A 185 1.56 10.81 -11.16
C ALA A 185 0.93 11.41 -9.89
N PHE A 186 1.39 12.57 -9.43
CA PHE A 186 0.78 13.28 -8.30
C PHE A 186 -0.61 13.82 -8.63
N SER A 187 -0.81 14.38 -9.82
CA SER A 187 -2.15 14.79 -10.25
C SER A 187 -3.13 13.60 -10.26
N LYS A 188 -2.68 12.40 -10.64
CA LYS A 188 -3.50 11.19 -10.56
C LYS A 188 -3.79 10.77 -9.13
N ALA A 189 -2.87 10.98 -8.19
CA ALA A 189 -3.16 10.77 -6.77
C ALA A 189 -4.20 11.77 -6.25
N ASP A 190 -4.14 13.02 -6.70
CA ASP A 190 -5.16 14.04 -6.38
C ASP A 190 -6.53 13.66 -6.98
N ASP A 191 -6.58 13.17 -8.23
CA ASP A 191 -7.81 12.64 -8.85
C ASP A 191 -8.41 11.50 -8.00
N VAL A 192 -7.57 10.57 -7.57
CA VAL A 192 -7.97 9.41 -6.76
C VAL A 192 -8.53 9.85 -5.41
N LEU A 193 -7.90 10.84 -4.75
CA LEU A 193 -8.41 11.45 -3.53
C LEU A 193 -9.75 12.17 -3.75
N ALA A 194 -9.86 12.91 -4.86
CA ALA A 194 -11.07 13.62 -5.23
C ALA A 194 -12.23 12.66 -5.47
N ILE A 195 -12.01 11.58 -6.22
CA ILE A 195 -13.00 10.50 -6.44
C ILE A 195 -13.42 9.90 -5.09
N ALA A 196 -12.50 9.74 -4.16
CA ALA A 196 -12.81 9.17 -2.85
C ALA A 196 -13.73 10.08 -2.02
N ALA A 197 -13.36 11.34 -1.87
CA ALA A 197 -14.17 12.31 -1.13
C ALA A 197 -15.52 12.57 -1.82
N LYS A 198 -15.51 12.72 -3.15
CA LYS A 198 -16.70 12.88 -3.99
C LYS A 198 -17.64 11.69 -3.80
N GLY A 199 -17.16 10.46 -4.02
CA GLY A 199 -18.00 9.27 -3.99
C GLY A 199 -18.72 9.06 -2.65
N ILE A 200 -18.09 9.39 -1.52
CA ILE A 200 -18.75 9.29 -0.20
C ILE A 200 -19.72 10.46 0.02
N ALA A 201 -19.33 11.68 -0.33
CA ALA A 201 -20.19 12.86 -0.19
C ALA A 201 -21.47 12.72 -1.03
N GLU A 202 -21.34 12.26 -2.27
CA GLU A 202 -22.44 12.09 -3.23
C GLU A 202 -23.51 11.11 -2.77
N ILE A 203 -23.13 10.07 -2.03
CA ILE A 203 -24.08 9.10 -1.46
C ILE A 203 -25.05 9.78 -0.49
N ILE A 204 -24.58 10.81 0.22
CA ILE A 204 -25.34 11.51 1.25
C ILE A 204 -26.07 12.71 0.66
N THR A 205 -25.44 13.44 -0.26
CA THR A 205 -25.93 14.75 -0.72
C THR A 205 -26.86 14.63 -1.91
N TYR A 206 -26.62 13.70 -2.84
CA TYR A 206 -27.52 13.53 -3.99
C TYR A 206 -28.78 12.77 -3.60
N HIS A 207 -29.91 13.41 -3.88
CA HIS A 207 -31.22 12.81 -3.72
C HIS A 207 -31.53 12.00 -4.98
N GLY A 208 -31.28 10.70 -4.91
CA GLY A 208 -31.64 9.70 -5.90
C GLY A 208 -33.01 9.05 -5.67
N PHE A 209 -33.27 7.94 -6.36
CA PHE A 209 -34.49 7.14 -6.18
C PHE A 209 -34.44 6.32 -4.90
N ILE A 210 -33.24 5.84 -4.55
CA ILE A 210 -32.97 5.11 -3.33
C ILE A 210 -31.88 5.88 -2.61
N ASN A 211 -32.32 6.74 -1.70
CA ASN A 211 -31.41 7.51 -0.87
C ASN A 211 -30.90 6.65 0.27
N VAL A 212 -29.59 6.72 0.48
CA VAL A 212 -28.98 6.26 1.73
C VAL A 212 -28.96 7.46 2.66
N ASP A 213 -29.54 7.33 3.85
CA ASP A 213 -29.55 8.43 4.79
C ASP A 213 -28.19 8.58 5.52
N PHE A 214 -28.00 9.71 6.20
CA PHE A 214 -26.76 9.95 6.93
C PHE A 214 -26.53 8.95 8.08
N GLU A 215 -27.60 8.49 8.73
CA GLU A 215 -27.46 7.55 9.85
C GLU A 215 -27.11 6.13 9.37
N ASP A 216 -27.53 5.73 8.17
CA ASP A 216 -27.08 4.50 7.49
C ASP A 216 -25.58 4.56 7.20
N VAL A 217 -25.11 5.64 6.57
CA VAL A 217 -23.67 5.83 6.29
C VAL A 217 -22.86 5.86 7.58
N LYS A 218 -23.35 6.57 8.60
CA LYS A 218 -22.72 6.63 9.92
C LYS A 218 -22.69 5.26 10.59
N THR A 219 -23.74 4.44 10.47
CA THR A 219 -23.76 3.08 11.03
C THR A 219 -22.71 2.18 10.39
N VAL A 220 -22.48 2.33 9.09
CA VAL A 220 -21.46 1.55 8.35
C VAL A 220 -20.05 2.05 8.65
N MET A 221 -19.83 3.36 8.69
CA MET A 221 -18.50 3.95 8.76
C MET A 221 -18.00 4.22 10.18
N LYS A 222 -18.90 4.37 11.17
CA LYS A 222 -18.52 4.65 12.55
C LYS A 222 -17.74 3.48 13.16
N GLU A 223 -16.55 3.77 13.71
CA GLU A 223 -15.64 2.78 14.30
C GLU A 223 -15.37 1.57 13.40
N SER A 224 -15.40 1.78 12.08
CA SER A 224 -15.20 0.73 11.08
C SER A 224 -13.72 0.41 10.82
N GLY A 225 -12.82 1.25 11.32
CA GLY A 225 -11.38 1.10 11.15
C GLY A 225 -10.97 1.32 9.70
N VAL A 226 -10.18 0.39 9.16
CA VAL A 226 -9.67 0.52 7.79
C VAL A 226 -10.79 0.25 6.76
N ALA A 227 -10.88 1.14 5.78
CA ALA A 227 -11.78 1.03 4.64
C ALA A 227 -10.99 0.95 3.32
N VAL A 228 -11.60 0.31 2.32
CA VAL A 228 -11.14 0.36 0.93
C VAL A 228 -12.29 0.82 0.05
N MET A 229 -11.94 1.49 -1.05
CA MET A 229 -12.91 2.05 -1.96
C MET A 229 -12.57 1.63 -3.39
N GLY A 230 -13.56 1.58 -4.26
CA GLY A 230 -13.37 1.35 -5.68
C GLY A 230 -14.43 2.13 -6.43
N SER A 231 -14.06 2.76 -7.55
CA SER A 231 -15.01 3.46 -8.40
C SER A 231 -14.65 3.28 -9.86
N PHE A 232 -15.66 3.09 -10.70
CA PHE A 232 -15.49 2.96 -12.15
C PHE A 232 -16.75 3.34 -12.92
N ARG A 233 -16.55 3.95 -14.09
CA ARG A 233 -17.60 4.36 -15.01
C ARG A 233 -17.58 3.47 -16.27
N ALA A 234 -18.74 2.99 -16.69
CA ALA A 234 -18.91 2.22 -17.91
C ALA A 234 -20.11 2.69 -18.74
N THR A 235 -20.04 2.51 -20.07
CA THR A 235 -21.08 2.85 -21.05
C THR A 235 -21.27 1.72 -22.04
N GLY A 236 -22.47 1.57 -22.63
CA GLY A 236 -22.76 0.55 -23.66
C GLY A 236 -23.28 -0.77 -23.09
N GLU A 237 -23.13 -1.87 -23.85
CA GLU A 237 -23.62 -3.20 -23.46
C GLU A 237 -22.92 -3.73 -22.21
N GLU A 238 -23.65 -4.44 -21.34
CA GLU A 238 -23.15 -4.97 -20.07
C GLU A 238 -22.46 -3.91 -19.18
N ARG A 239 -22.85 -2.63 -19.31
CA ARG A 239 -22.24 -1.52 -18.56
C ARG A 239 -22.29 -1.75 -17.04
N ALA A 240 -23.35 -2.36 -16.52
CA ALA A 240 -23.51 -2.67 -15.10
C ALA A 240 -22.43 -3.64 -14.59
N LEU A 241 -22.23 -4.76 -15.28
CA LEU A 241 -21.21 -5.76 -14.92
C LEU A 241 -19.81 -5.16 -15.02
N ARG A 242 -19.53 -4.45 -16.12
CA ARG A 242 -18.22 -3.80 -16.32
C ARG A 242 -17.94 -2.71 -15.30
N ALA A 243 -18.96 -1.95 -14.89
CA ALA A 243 -18.82 -0.97 -13.83
C ALA A 243 -18.50 -1.61 -12.49
N ALA A 244 -19.20 -2.68 -12.11
CA ALA A 244 -18.90 -3.42 -10.88
C ALA A 244 -17.51 -4.07 -10.90
N GLN A 245 -17.14 -4.72 -12.01
CA GLN A 245 -15.80 -5.29 -12.21
C GLN A 245 -14.70 -4.23 -12.17
N GLY A 246 -14.91 -3.11 -12.86
CA GLY A 246 -13.97 -1.99 -12.87
C GLY A 246 -13.82 -1.36 -11.49
N ALA A 247 -14.90 -1.24 -10.72
CA ALA A 247 -14.87 -0.70 -9.37
C ALA A 247 -14.01 -1.58 -8.44
N LEU A 248 -14.17 -2.91 -8.51
CA LEU A 248 -13.36 -3.83 -7.70
C LEU A 248 -11.90 -3.94 -8.15
N ASN A 249 -11.60 -3.60 -9.41
CA ASN A 249 -10.25 -3.54 -9.97
C ASN A 249 -9.66 -2.11 -9.94
N SER A 250 -10.30 -1.18 -9.24
CA SER A 250 -9.91 0.23 -9.17
C SER A 250 -8.61 0.41 -8.36
N PRO A 251 -7.75 1.39 -8.70
CA PRO A 251 -6.51 1.67 -7.95
C PRO A 251 -6.75 2.04 -6.48
N LEU A 252 -7.98 2.45 -6.16
CA LEU A 252 -8.43 2.76 -4.81
C LEU A 252 -8.56 1.51 -3.92
N LEU A 253 -8.62 0.31 -4.53
CA LEU A 253 -8.86 -0.94 -3.82
C LEU A 253 -7.55 -1.73 -3.69
N ASN A 254 -7.05 -1.84 -2.46
CA ASN A 254 -5.82 -2.56 -2.20
C ASN A 254 -6.04 -4.07 -2.41
N ASN A 255 -5.32 -4.67 -3.38
CA ASN A 255 -5.34 -6.11 -3.73
C ASN A 255 -6.63 -6.69 -4.34
N ASN A 256 -7.57 -5.87 -4.80
CA ASN A 256 -8.84 -6.32 -5.40
C ASN A 256 -9.64 -7.30 -4.50
N ASP A 257 -9.33 -7.37 -3.21
CA ASP A 257 -9.91 -8.33 -2.27
C ASP A 257 -10.73 -7.60 -1.23
N ILE A 258 -12.04 -7.74 -1.35
CA ILE A 258 -13.02 -7.21 -0.40
C ILE A 258 -13.54 -8.30 0.57
N ARG A 259 -12.96 -9.51 0.52
CA ARG A 259 -13.35 -10.60 1.43
C ARG A 259 -13.01 -10.24 2.86
N GLY A 260 -13.97 -10.50 3.76
CA GLY A 260 -13.84 -10.17 5.17
C GLY A 260 -14.19 -8.72 5.52
N ALA A 261 -14.69 -7.94 4.57
CA ALA A 261 -15.44 -6.72 4.89
C ALA A 261 -16.69 -7.11 5.70
N ARG A 262 -17.01 -6.31 6.72
CA ARG A 262 -18.23 -6.51 7.51
C ARG A 262 -19.42 -5.83 6.84
N ASN A 263 -19.18 -4.62 6.33
CA ASN A 263 -20.21 -3.80 5.71
C ASN A 263 -19.71 -3.31 4.34
N ILE A 264 -20.61 -3.23 3.38
CA ILE A 264 -20.35 -2.73 2.05
C ILE A 264 -21.40 -1.68 1.70
N LEU A 265 -20.94 -0.53 1.22
CA LEU A 265 -21.76 0.53 0.69
C LEU A 265 -21.54 0.61 -0.82
N VAL A 266 -22.60 0.43 -1.60
CA VAL A 266 -22.57 0.51 -3.06
C VAL A 266 -23.38 1.72 -3.52
N ASN A 267 -22.74 2.65 -4.19
CA ASN A 267 -23.41 3.75 -4.87
C ASN A 267 -23.50 3.46 -6.36
N ILE A 268 -24.71 3.52 -6.91
CA ILE A 268 -24.97 3.33 -8.33
C ILE A 268 -25.53 4.64 -8.86
N THR A 269 -24.74 5.32 -9.68
CA THR A 269 -25.16 6.57 -10.33
C THR A 269 -25.32 6.33 -11.82
N SER A 270 -26.49 6.63 -12.37
CA SER A 270 -26.76 6.57 -13.83
C SER A 270 -27.07 7.94 -14.39
N GLY A 271 -26.90 8.12 -15.70
CA GLY A 271 -27.36 9.33 -16.36
C GLY A 271 -28.88 9.38 -16.55
N ASP A 272 -29.39 10.57 -16.86
CA ASP A 272 -30.81 10.83 -17.09
C ASP A 272 -31.31 10.29 -18.45
N LYS A 273 -30.42 10.12 -19.43
CA LYS A 273 -30.75 9.55 -20.75
C LYS A 273 -30.96 8.03 -20.68
N GLN A 274 -30.22 7.35 -19.82
CA GLN A 274 -30.31 5.90 -19.65
C GLN A 274 -30.16 5.52 -18.18
N GLU A 275 -31.30 5.51 -17.50
CA GLU A 275 -31.44 5.10 -16.10
C GLU A 275 -30.99 3.64 -15.90
N VAL A 276 -30.51 3.32 -14.70
CA VAL A 276 -30.19 1.95 -14.31
C VAL A 276 -31.46 1.10 -14.20
N THR A 277 -31.44 -0.11 -14.74
CA THR A 277 -32.56 -1.05 -14.61
C THR A 277 -32.46 -1.92 -13.35
N MET A 278 -33.57 -2.53 -12.93
CA MET A 278 -33.56 -3.48 -11.81
C MET A 278 -32.64 -4.68 -12.06
N ASP A 279 -32.55 -5.17 -13.31
CA ASP A 279 -31.66 -6.27 -13.66
C ASP A 279 -30.19 -5.84 -13.59
N GLU A 280 -29.86 -4.63 -14.06
CA GLU A 280 -28.52 -4.05 -13.93
C GLU A 280 -28.13 -3.88 -12.45
N MET A 281 -29.04 -3.37 -11.62
CA MET A 281 -28.82 -3.22 -10.18
C MET A 281 -28.59 -4.57 -9.48
N ASN A 282 -29.43 -5.56 -9.75
CA ASN A 282 -29.30 -6.90 -9.18
C ASN A 282 -27.95 -7.53 -9.55
N LEU A 283 -27.54 -7.37 -10.81
CA LEU A 283 -26.28 -7.90 -11.30
C LEU A 283 -25.07 -7.24 -10.61
N ILE A 284 -25.10 -5.93 -10.36
CA ILE A 284 -24.06 -5.23 -9.60
C ILE A 284 -24.00 -5.76 -8.17
N ASN A 285 -25.15 -5.85 -7.50
CA ASN A 285 -25.25 -6.29 -6.11
C ASN A 285 -24.77 -7.74 -5.94
N GLU A 286 -25.22 -8.66 -6.81
CA GLU A 286 -24.81 -10.07 -6.77
C GLU A 286 -23.30 -10.21 -6.96
N TYR A 287 -22.72 -9.50 -7.95
CA TYR A 287 -21.28 -9.54 -8.20
C TYR A 287 -20.46 -9.03 -7.01
N VAL A 288 -20.87 -7.91 -6.40
CA VAL A 288 -20.17 -7.35 -5.22
C VAL A 288 -20.32 -8.28 -4.00
N GLN A 289 -21.51 -8.82 -3.77
CA GLN A 289 -21.80 -9.73 -2.66
C GLN A 289 -20.99 -11.03 -2.76
N GLU A 290 -20.90 -11.60 -3.97
CA GLU A 290 -20.11 -12.80 -4.26
C GLU A 290 -18.63 -12.56 -3.95
N LYS A 291 -18.07 -11.43 -4.42
CA LYS A 291 -16.66 -11.07 -4.19
C LYS A 291 -16.36 -10.76 -2.72
N ALA A 292 -17.35 -10.31 -1.96
CA ALA A 292 -17.24 -10.11 -0.51
C ALA A 292 -17.28 -11.42 0.31
N GLY A 293 -17.75 -12.52 -0.28
CA GLY A 293 -17.93 -13.80 0.40
C GLY A 293 -19.32 -14.00 1.02
N ASN A 294 -20.34 -13.27 0.55
CA ASN A 294 -21.75 -13.37 0.96
C ASN A 294 -22.05 -13.17 2.46
N SER A 295 -21.08 -12.70 3.25
CA SER A 295 -21.22 -12.50 4.70
C SER A 295 -21.30 -11.04 5.12
N ALA A 296 -21.17 -10.10 4.18
CA ALA A 296 -21.15 -8.67 4.45
C ALA A 296 -22.55 -8.06 4.35
N ASP A 297 -22.87 -7.13 5.25
CA ASP A 297 -24.08 -6.34 5.19
C ASP A 297 -23.94 -5.30 4.05
N LEU A 298 -24.77 -5.42 3.02
CA LEU A 298 -24.71 -4.57 1.82
C LEU A 298 -25.82 -3.51 1.86
N ILE A 299 -25.41 -2.25 1.86
CA ILE A 299 -26.27 -1.08 1.69
C ILE A 299 -26.02 -0.54 0.28
N TYR A 300 -27.09 -0.21 -0.44
CA TYR A 300 -26.96 0.37 -1.77
C TYR A 300 -27.79 1.64 -1.92
N GLY A 301 -27.22 2.61 -2.63
CA GLY A 301 -27.86 3.84 -3.06
C GLY A 301 -27.96 3.90 -4.58
N VAL A 302 -29.04 4.51 -5.07
CA VAL A 302 -29.25 4.71 -6.52
C VAL A 302 -29.57 6.16 -6.79
N ALA A 303 -28.71 6.83 -7.56
CA ALA A 303 -28.82 8.24 -7.91
C ALA A 303 -28.80 8.48 -9.43
N ILE A 304 -29.38 9.61 -9.85
CA ILE A 304 -29.22 10.12 -11.22
C ILE A 304 -28.27 11.30 -11.20
N GLU A 305 -27.28 11.28 -12.08
CA GLU A 305 -26.42 12.43 -12.37
C GLU A 305 -26.51 12.75 -13.87
N PRO A 306 -27.11 13.89 -14.28
CA PRO A 306 -27.25 14.24 -15.70
C PRO A 306 -25.92 14.33 -16.47
N SER A 307 -24.80 14.55 -15.77
CA SER A 307 -23.46 14.59 -16.37
C SER A 307 -22.98 13.23 -16.92
N LEU A 308 -23.65 12.13 -16.54
CA LEU A 308 -23.31 10.76 -16.95
C LEU A 308 -23.89 10.36 -18.30
N GLU A 309 -24.90 11.08 -18.81
CA GLU A 309 -25.59 10.76 -20.07
C GLU A 309 -26.10 9.30 -20.14
N ASP A 310 -25.42 8.43 -20.90
CA ASP A 310 -25.72 6.99 -21.06
C ASP A 310 -24.84 6.08 -20.16
N SER A 311 -23.97 6.69 -19.35
CA SER A 311 -23.05 5.99 -18.47
C SER A 311 -23.70 5.52 -17.17
N ILE A 312 -23.14 4.46 -16.61
CA ILE A 312 -23.33 4.06 -15.21
C ILE A 312 -21.98 4.16 -14.48
N SER A 313 -22.01 4.69 -13.26
CA SER A 313 -20.86 4.81 -12.37
C SER A 313 -21.16 4.03 -11.10
N VAL A 314 -20.32 3.04 -10.80
CA VAL A 314 -20.46 2.22 -9.59
C VAL A 314 -19.32 2.54 -8.66
N THR A 315 -19.65 2.87 -7.42
CA THR A 315 -18.68 3.11 -6.35
C THR A 315 -18.95 2.14 -5.21
N VAL A 316 -17.94 1.36 -4.83
CA VAL A 316 -18.00 0.37 -3.76
C VAL A 316 -17.10 0.82 -2.63
N ILE A 317 -17.61 0.90 -1.41
CA ILE A 317 -16.85 1.20 -0.20
C ILE A 317 -17.03 0.02 0.73
N ALA A 318 -15.94 -0.69 1.01
CA ALA A 318 -15.93 -1.82 1.93
C ALA A 318 -15.26 -1.39 3.23
N THR A 319 -15.88 -1.73 4.36
CA THR A 319 -15.44 -1.32 5.71
C THR A 319 -15.45 -2.49 6.69
N GLY A 320 -14.79 -2.33 7.83
CA GLY A 320 -14.74 -3.36 8.87
C GLY A 320 -13.66 -4.42 8.63
N PHE A 321 -12.61 -4.11 7.86
CA PHE A 321 -11.44 -4.98 7.75
C PHE A 321 -10.65 -4.98 9.07
N LYS A 322 -10.11 -6.14 9.47
CA LYS A 322 -9.10 -6.19 10.52
C LYS A 322 -7.84 -5.45 10.03
N THR A 323 -7.19 -4.64 10.89
CA THR A 323 -5.98 -3.84 10.58
C THR A 323 -4.85 -4.64 9.90
N SER A 324 -4.81 -5.96 10.07
CA SER A 324 -3.87 -6.88 9.42
C SER A 324 -4.07 -7.07 7.91
N SER A 325 -5.16 -6.55 7.32
CA SER A 325 -5.54 -6.80 5.92
C SER A 325 -4.85 -5.89 4.89
N ILE A 326 -4.26 -4.77 5.31
CA ILE A 326 -3.39 -3.96 4.44
C ILE A 326 -1.96 -4.51 4.55
N PRO A 327 -1.40 -5.13 3.48
CA PRO A 327 -0.06 -5.72 3.52
C PRO A 327 1.02 -4.75 4.01
N GLU A 328 0.92 -3.48 3.62
CA GLU A 328 1.86 -2.42 3.96
C GLU A 328 1.79 -1.99 5.44
N LEU A 329 0.67 -2.27 6.13
CA LEU A 329 0.50 -2.00 7.56
C LEU A 329 0.82 -3.20 8.45
N ARG A 330 0.99 -4.41 7.88
CA ARG A 330 1.44 -5.60 8.61
C ARG A 330 2.80 -5.29 9.23
N THR A 331 2.82 -5.07 10.54
CA THR A 331 4.07 -5.22 11.30
C THR A 331 4.51 -6.67 11.12
N ASP A 332 5.76 -6.89 10.74
CA ASP A 332 6.48 -8.15 10.94
C ASP A 332 6.60 -8.47 12.45
N LYS A 333 5.48 -8.52 13.18
CA LYS A 333 5.39 -9.44 14.30
C LYS A 333 5.31 -10.81 13.63
N LYS A 334 6.47 -11.36 13.27
CA LYS A 334 6.67 -12.79 13.42
C LYS A 334 6.19 -13.06 14.83
N GLU A 335 5.01 -13.66 14.97
CA GLU A 335 4.69 -14.35 16.21
C GLU A 335 5.94 -15.15 16.57
N PRO A 336 6.46 -15.02 17.80
CA PRO A 336 7.67 -15.74 18.15
C PRO A 336 7.38 -17.20 17.86
N ALA A 337 7.99 -17.73 16.80
CA ALA A 337 7.85 -19.12 16.44
C ALA A 337 8.19 -19.88 17.72
N GLU A 338 7.20 -20.60 18.24
CA GLU A 338 7.36 -21.35 19.48
C GLU A 338 8.50 -22.31 19.20
N LYS A 339 9.68 -22.02 19.75
CA LYS A 339 10.84 -22.90 19.61
C LYS A 339 10.52 -24.14 20.43
N VAL A 340 9.87 -25.10 19.81
CA VAL A 340 9.74 -26.45 20.33
C VAL A 340 11.17 -26.97 20.44
N SER A 341 11.68 -26.96 21.66
CA SER A 341 12.98 -27.54 21.96
C SER A 341 12.79 -29.04 21.85
N LEU A 342 13.35 -29.67 20.81
CA LEU A 342 13.51 -31.12 20.76
C LEU A 342 14.52 -31.50 21.86
N ARG A 343 14.02 -31.66 23.09
CA ARG A 343 14.74 -32.31 24.17
C ARG A 343 14.29 -33.75 24.20
N ASP A 344 15.22 -34.61 23.83
CA ASP A 344 15.35 -36.04 24.15
C ASP A 344 14.22 -36.59 25.03
N GLU A 345 13.15 -37.05 24.39
CA GLU A 345 12.35 -38.12 24.96
C GLU A 345 13.24 -39.36 24.98
N LYS A 346 13.94 -39.58 26.10
CA LYS A 346 14.37 -40.92 26.47
C LYS A 346 13.11 -41.74 26.67
N GLU A 347 12.65 -42.38 25.60
CA GLU A 347 11.71 -43.48 25.67
C GLU A 347 12.19 -44.44 26.77
N LYS A 348 11.32 -44.67 27.74
CA LYS A 348 11.51 -45.71 28.75
C LYS A 348 11.49 -47.05 28.04
N VAL A 349 12.66 -47.59 27.77
CA VAL A 349 12.83 -48.99 27.38
C VAL A 349 12.21 -49.87 28.48
N PRO A 350 11.27 -50.79 28.17
CA PRO A 350 10.61 -51.59 29.18
C PRO A 350 11.61 -52.51 29.88
N SER A 351 11.71 -52.35 31.19
CA SER A 351 12.52 -53.19 32.08
C SER A 351 11.88 -54.57 32.24
N ASN A 352 12.33 -55.56 31.47
CA ASN A 352 12.10 -56.98 31.77
C ASN A 352 13.09 -57.87 31.00
N ILE A 353 14.39 -57.78 31.34
CA ILE A 353 15.30 -58.91 31.21
C ILE A 353 16.25 -58.89 32.41
N SER A 354 16.05 -59.85 33.32
CA SER A 354 16.97 -60.16 34.40
C SER A 354 18.16 -60.96 33.86
N GLY A 355 19.37 -60.49 34.14
CA GLY A 355 20.60 -61.26 34.01
C GLY A 355 21.66 -60.70 34.96
N GLN A 356 22.00 -61.47 36.00
CA GLN A 356 23.12 -61.25 36.93
C GLN A 356 24.41 -60.97 36.13
N VAL A 357 25.39 -60.16 36.57
CA VAL A 357 26.37 -60.38 37.65
C VAL A 357 27.07 -59.01 37.85
N GLY A 358 27.17 -58.43 39.05
CA GLY A 358 28.30 -58.58 39.97
C GLY A 358 28.92 -57.21 40.32
N MET A 359 29.25 -57.03 41.62
CA MET A 359 29.92 -55.89 42.29
C MET A 359 31.06 -55.22 41.49
N SER A 360 31.45 -53.95 41.71
CA SER A 360 31.81 -53.33 43.01
C SER A 360 31.93 -51.80 42.96
N ASP A 361 31.96 -51.23 44.17
CA ASP A 361 32.08 -49.83 44.59
C ASP A 361 33.34 -49.04 44.17
N ASP A 362 33.30 -47.75 44.52
CA ASP A 362 34.34 -46.70 44.55
C ASP A 362 34.54 -45.95 43.20
N ASP A 363 34.54 -44.62 43.12
CA ASP A 363 35.14 -43.66 44.06
C ASP A 363 34.58 -42.24 43.91
N LYS A 364 34.80 -41.46 44.97
CA LYS A 364 34.37 -40.08 45.22
C LYS A 364 35.19 -39.02 44.49
N ASP A 365 34.61 -37.82 44.47
CA ASP A 365 35.24 -36.49 44.46
C ASP A 365 35.99 -36.04 43.19
N LEU A 366 35.49 -34.94 42.59
CA LEU A 366 36.26 -33.70 42.39
C LEU A 366 35.37 -32.54 41.91
N LYS A 367 35.36 -31.48 42.72
CA LYS A 367 34.80 -30.16 42.41
C LYS A 367 35.81 -29.30 41.63
N LYS A 368 35.25 -28.45 40.75
CA LYS A 368 35.73 -27.15 40.24
C LYS A 368 37.00 -27.11 39.38
N SER A 369 36.85 -26.62 38.14
CA SER A 369 37.63 -25.46 37.66
C SER A 369 37.06 -24.86 36.37
N ASN A 370 36.84 -23.54 36.43
CA ASN A 370 36.94 -22.52 35.38
C ASN A 370 36.74 -22.91 33.90
N THR A 371 35.68 -22.37 33.35
CA THR A 371 35.58 -21.94 31.95
C THR A 371 36.69 -20.93 31.62
N PRO A 372 37.51 -21.15 30.57
CA PRO A 372 38.13 -20.05 29.85
C PRO A 372 37.11 -19.52 28.83
N VAL A 373 36.84 -18.22 28.91
CA VAL A 373 36.20 -17.45 27.83
C VAL A 373 37.25 -17.30 26.72
N PHE A 374 36.94 -17.74 25.50
CA PHE A 374 37.78 -17.51 24.34
C PHE A 374 37.16 -16.39 23.50
N GLU A 375 37.71 -15.17 23.66
CA GLU A 375 37.56 -14.09 22.68
C GLU A 375 38.65 -14.27 21.62
N GLY A 376 38.24 -14.58 20.39
CA GLY A 376 39.11 -14.66 19.22
C GLY A 376 38.38 -15.28 18.05
N GLU A 377 38.28 -14.54 16.93
CA GLU A 377 37.82 -15.11 15.66
C GLU A 377 38.76 -16.23 15.22
N PRO A 378 38.27 -17.34 14.64
CA PRO A 378 39.14 -18.39 14.14
C PRO A 378 39.86 -17.89 12.89
N GLU A 379 41.18 -17.75 12.96
CA GLU A 379 42.02 -17.56 11.77
C GLU A 379 42.04 -18.88 10.98
N ASP A 380 41.60 -18.81 9.73
CA ASP A 380 41.57 -19.92 8.80
C ASP A 380 42.99 -20.17 8.23
N GLU A 381 43.72 -21.14 8.82
CA GLU A 381 45.10 -21.50 8.44
C GLU A 381 45.25 -22.00 6.98
N PHE A 382 44.14 -22.19 6.24
CA PHE A 382 44.16 -22.64 4.84
C PHE A 382 43.95 -21.52 3.81
N ALA A 383 43.82 -20.27 4.24
CA ALA A 383 43.66 -19.10 3.37
C ALA A 383 44.74 -18.88 2.27
N PRO A 384 46.00 -19.35 2.37
CA PRO A 384 46.99 -19.13 1.30
C PRO A 384 46.83 -20.03 0.08
N LEU A 385 46.07 -21.13 0.17
CA LEU A 385 45.95 -22.14 -0.89
C LEU A 385 44.85 -21.83 -1.92
N TYR A 386 43.86 -21.02 -1.54
CA TYR A 386 42.81 -20.54 -2.43
C TYR A 386 42.96 -19.03 -2.55
N GLY A 387 43.33 -18.53 -3.74
CA GLY A 387 43.41 -17.10 -3.99
C GLY A 387 42.12 -16.35 -3.58
N PRO A 388 42.18 -15.03 -3.38
CA PRO A 388 41.12 -14.26 -2.74
C PRO A 388 39.77 -14.47 -3.44
N SER A 389 38.75 -14.83 -2.67
CA SER A 389 37.37 -14.93 -3.16
C SER A 389 36.94 -13.61 -3.81
N PRO A 390 36.21 -13.63 -4.94
CA PRO A 390 35.82 -12.41 -5.63
C PRO A 390 34.98 -11.50 -4.74
N LYS A 391 35.47 -10.27 -4.49
CA LYS A 391 34.71 -9.21 -3.83
C LYS A 391 33.43 -8.94 -4.61
N GLU A 392 32.29 -8.96 -3.91
CA GLU A 392 30.99 -8.60 -4.44
C GLU A 392 31.03 -7.21 -5.09
N LYS A 393 30.77 -7.16 -6.40
CA LYS A 393 30.53 -5.92 -7.13
C LYS A 393 29.11 -5.43 -6.83
N LYS A 394 28.97 -4.12 -6.60
CA LYS A 394 27.71 -3.37 -6.48
C LYS A 394 26.70 -3.78 -7.57
N PRO A 395 25.39 -3.84 -7.28
CA PRO A 395 24.39 -4.24 -8.25
C PRO A 395 24.19 -3.12 -9.28
N GLY A 396 24.74 -3.33 -10.46
CA GLY A 396 24.52 -2.54 -11.66
C GLY A 396 24.38 -3.47 -12.86
N SER A 397 23.17 -3.95 -13.10
CA SER A 397 22.59 -4.31 -14.41
C SER A 397 21.33 -5.15 -14.20
N SER A 398 20.19 -4.54 -14.52
CA SER A 398 18.82 -4.99 -14.31
C SER A 398 18.39 -6.22 -15.13
N ARG A 399 19.29 -6.88 -15.87
CA ARG A 399 18.91 -7.96 -16.79
C ARG A 399 19.06 -9.38 -16.21
N ILE A 400 19.89 -9.55 -15.17
CA ILE A 400 20.14 -10.86 -14.54
C ILE A 400 19.13 -11.15 -13.41
N GLU A 401 18.64 -10.12 -12.73
CA GLU A 401 17.59 -10.27 -11.70
C GLU A 401 16.20 -10.57 -12.28
N GLU A 402 15.88 -10.04 -13.47
CA GLU A 402 14.61 -10.32 -14.16
C GLU A 402 14.49 -11.80 -14.57
N GLN A 403 15.60 -12.43 -14.98
CA GLN A 403 15.59 -13.86 -15.33
C GLN A 403 15.46 -14.79 -14.10
N ARG A 404 15.82 -14.34 -12.90
CA ARG A 404 15.64 -15.12 -11.66
C ARG A 404 14.19 -15.13 -11.18
N LYS A 405 13.36 -14.14 -11.54
CA LYS A 405 11.97 -14.03 -11.07
C LYS A 405 10.95 -14.87 -11.85
N GLN A 406 11.31 -15.41 -13.02
CA GLN A 406 10.46 -16.33 -13.79
C GLN A 406 10.68 -17.81 -13.47
N VAL A 407 11.39 -18.14 -12.38
CA VAL A 407 11.53 -19.53 -11.95
C VAL A 407 10.30 -19.90 -11.12
N MET A 408 9.42 -20.72 -11.69
CA MET A 408 8.35 -21.39 -10.95
C MET A 408 9.00 -22.17 -9.78
N GLN A 409 8.82 -21.69 -8.55
CA GLN A 409 9.18 -22.44 -7.35
C GLN A 409 8.14 -23.54 -7.18
N VAL A 410 8.46 -24.74 -7.66
CA VAL A 410 7.68 -25.94 -7.36
C VAL A 410 8.04 -26.33 -5.93
N ASP A 411 7.05 -26.37 -5.04
CA ASP A 411 7.25 -26.84 -3.67
C ASP A 411 7.32 -28.37 -3.68
N PHE A 412 8.53 -28.93 -3.56
CA PHE A 412 8.76 -30.37 -3.64
C PHE A 412 8.30 -31.11 -2.37
N SER A 413 7.93 -30.39 -1.31
CA SER A 413 7.52 -30.99 -0.04
C SER A 413 6.14 -31.66 -0.08
N THR A 414 5.35 -31.41 -1.13
CA THR A 414 3.98 -31.94 -1.28
C THR A 414 3.85 -33.04 -2.35
N LEU A 415 4.95 -33.45 -3.00
CA LEU A 415 4.94 -34.43 -4.10
C LEU A 415 5.30 -35.83 -3.61
N SER A 416 4.70 -36.86 -4.23
CA SER A 416 5.02 -38.26 -3.94
C SER A 416 6.35 -38.71 -4.57
N ASP A 417 7.02 -39.71 -3.98
CA ASP A 417 8.32 -40.18 -4.47
C ASP A 417 8.29 -40.61 -5.96
N ASP A 418 7.17 -41.21 -6.42
CA ASP A 418 6.96 -41.60 -7.81
C ASP A 418 6.85 -40.41 -8.78
N GLU A 419 6.42 -39.23 -8.29
CA GLU A 419 6.35 -38.00 -9.08
C GLU A 419 7.71 -37.30 -9.15
N ILE A 420 8.52 -37.42 -8.09
CA ILE A 420 9.88 -36.88 -8.03
C ILE A 420 10.79 -37.57 -9.04
N ASP A 421 10.69 -38.90 -9.17
CA ASP A 421 11.50 -39.67 -10.15
C ASP A 421 11.14 -39.34 -11.60
N LYS A 422 9.86 -39.05 -11.89
CA LYS A 422 9.43 -38.62 -13.23
C LYS A 422 9.96 -37.23 -13.58
N ILE A 423 9.96 -36.30 -12.62
CA ILE A 423 10.50 -34.95 -12.79
C ILE A 423 12.03 -34.97 -12.90
N SER A 424 12.72 -35.89 -12.23
CA SER A 424 14.18 -36.04 -12.30
C SER A 424 14.65 -36.41 -13.71
N ASN A 425 13.90 -37.26 -14.42
CA ASN A 425 14.23 -37.75 -15.75
C ASN A 425 13.98 -36.74 -16.88
N GLU A 426 13.35 -35.60 -16.60
CA GLU A 426 13.13 -34.56 -17.61
C GLU A 426 14.17 -33.43 -17.55
N PRO A 427 14.72 -32.99 -18.70
CA PRO A 427 15.63 -31.85 -18.76
C PRO A 427 15.01 -30.56 -18.22
N ALA A 428 15.78 -29.76 -17.48
CA ALA A 428 15.28 -28.60 -16.74
C ALA A 428 14.58 -27.52 -17.59
N TYR A 429 14.89 -27.41 -18.89
CA TYR A 429 14.24 -26.44 -19.78
C TYR A 429 12.79 -26.83 -20.11
N VAL A 430 12.49 -28.13 -20.17
CA VAL A 430 11.14 -28.68 -20.41
C VAL A 430 10.28 -28.48 -19.16
N ARG A 431 10.83 -28.81 -17.99
CA ARG A 431 10.18 -28.61 -16.68
C ARG A 431 9.76 -27.17 -16.40
N ARG A 432 10.49 -26.20 -16.96
CA ARG A 432 10.23 -24.76 -16.78
C ARG A 432 9.42 -24.15 -17.92
N MET A 433 8.90 -24.96 -18.84
CA MET A 433 8.19 -24.51 -20.06
C MET A 433 8.90 -23.37 -20.80
N MET A 434 10.24 -23.37 -20.80
CA MET A 434 11.00 -22.37 -21.54
C MET A 434 11.06 -22.75 -23.01
N ARG A 435 10.52 -21.91 -23.89
CA ARG A 435 10.76 -22.04 -25.34
C ARG A 435 12.19 -21.63 -25.64
N LEU A 436 13.00 -22.58 -26.11
CA LEU A 436 14.29 -22.25 -26.72
C LEU A 436 13.99 -21.53 -28.04
N GLU A 437 14.22 -20.22 -28.08
CA GLU A 437 14.23 -19.50 -29.35
C GLU A 437 15.34 -20.12 -30.22
N SER A 438 15.00 -20.52 -31.45
CA SER A 438 16.00 -20.94 -32.43
C SER A 438 16.79 -19.70 -32.86
N GLU A 439 17.79 -19.31 -32.07
CA GLU A 439 18.71 -18.26 -32.46
C GLU A 439 19.39 -18.69 -33.78
N LYS A 440 19.26 -17.83 -34.81
CA LYS A 440 20.11 -17.85 -36.00
C LYS A 440 21.54 -18.13 -35.55
N LYS A 441 22.18 -19.18 -36.11
CA LYS A 441 23.61 -19.50 -35.89
C LYS A 441 24.39 -18.19 -35.79
N ARG A 442 24.78 -17.82 -34.55
CA ARG A 442 25.76 -16.75 -34.36
C ARG A 442 26.97 -17.17 -35.18
N LYS A 443 27.38 -16.34 -36.15
CA LYS A 443 28.65 -16.57 -36.86
C LYS A 443 29.69 -16.84 -35.80
N ALA A 444 30.40 -17.95 -35.92
CA ALA A 444 31.44 -18.36 -34.98
C ALA A 444 32.28 -17.13 -34.61
N ALA A 445 32.29 -16.76 -33.33
CA ALA A 445 33.19 -15.72 -32.87
C ALA A 445 34.60 -16.14 -33.28
N GLU A 446 35.33 -15.26 -33.97
CA GLU A 446 36.73 -15.52 -34.30
C GLU A 446 37.50 -15.72 -33.00
N VAL A 447 37.78 -16.98 -32.67
CA VAL A 447 38.61 -17.33 -31.53
C VAL A 447 40.03 -16.83 -31.84
N SER A 448 40.56 -15.99 -30.97
CA SER A 448 41.86 -15.35 -31.21
C SER A 448 42.97 -16.41 -31.29
N ARG A 449 43.62 -16.53 -32.45
CA ARG A 449 44.69 -17.52 -32.71
C ARG A 449 46.07 -17.09 -32.20
N PHE A 450 46.17 -15.97 -31.47
CA PHE A 450 47.44 -15.38 -31.09
C PHE A 450 47.90 -15.81 -29.68
N SER A 451 49.20 -16.02 -29.50
CA SER A 451 49.84 -16.30 -28.20
C SER A 451 51.04 -15.36 -27.99
N LEU A 452 51.20 -14.81 -26.78
CA LEU A 452 52.41 -14.07 -26.40
C LEU A 452 53.51 -15.06 -25.97
N SER A 453 54.72 -14.93 -26.52
CA SER A 453 55.90 -15.63 -26.01
C SER A 453 56.89 -14.62 -25.43
N ASP A 454 57.32 -14.82 -24.18
CA ASP A 454 58.39 -14.07 -23.54
C ASP A 454 59.69 -14.87 -23.59
N ASN A 455 60.63 -14.45 -24.43
CA ASN A 455 62.01 -14.94 -24.40
C ASN A 455 62.87 -13.89 -23.68
N LYS A 456 63.70 -14.35 -22.73
CA LYS A 456 64.45 -13.48 -21.80
C LYS A 456 65.47 -12.54 -22.46
N ASP A 457 65.78 -12.70 -23.74
CA ASP A 457 66.77 -11.86 -24.44
C ASP A 457 66.18 -10.93 -25.53
N GLU A 458 64.90 -11.02 -25.90
CA GLU A 458 64.32 -10.18 -26.99
C GLU A 458 62.93 -9.56 -26.71
N GLY A 459 62.37 -9.70 -25.50
CA GLY A 459 61.08 -9.11 -25.12
C GLY A 459 59.84 -9.78 -25.76
N PRO A 460 58.62 -9.41 -25.32
CA PRO A 460 57.40 -10.11 -25.66
C PRO A 460 57.02 -9.96 -27.15
N LYS A 461 56.92 -11.09 -27.87
CA LYS A 461 56.46 -11.14 -29.27
C LYS A 461 55.14 -11.90 -29.39
N LEU A 462 54.17 -11.33 -30.13
CA LEU A 462 52.91 -11.98 -30.48
C LEU A 462 53.11 -12.97 -31.63
N ARG A 463 52.84 -14.25 -31.41
CA ARG A 463 52.81 -15.29 -32.45
C ARG A 463 51.36 -15.60 -32.84
N ARG A 464 51.12 -15.92 -34.12
CA ARG A 464 49.78 -16.20 -34.67
C ARG A 464 49.29 -17.65 -34.49
N ASN A 465 50.02 -18.48 -33.74
CA ASN A 465 49.72 -19.91 -33.61
C ASN A 465 49.62 -20.27 -32.13
N ASN A 466 48.40 -20.50 -31.64
CA ASN A 466 48.12 -20.86 -30.26
C ASN A 466 48.26 -22.38 -30.08
N SER A 467 49.29 -22.83 -29.35
CA SER A 467 49.61 -24.25 -29.19
C SER A 467 48.59 -25.04 -28.36
N PHE A 468 47.65 -24.38 -27.68
CA PHE A 468 46.66 -25.03 -26.81
C PHE A 468 45.31 -25.29 -27.49
N LEU A 469 45.13 -24.86 -28.75
CA LEU A 469 43.99 -25.26 -29.56
C LEU A 469 44.38 -26.48 -30.42
N HIS A 470 44.12 -27.68 -29.90
CA HIS A 470 44.13 -28.88 -30.71
C HIS A 470 42.76 -29.03 -31.39
N ASP A 471 42.70 -28.66 -32.68
CA ASP A 471 41.61 -29.06 -33.56
C ASP A 471 41.73 -30.57 -33.80
N LYS A 472 41.11 -31.38 -32.93
CA LYS A 472 40.52 -32.70 -33.21
C LYS A 472 40.12 -33.39 -31.90
N ALA A 473 38.82 -33.47 -31.67
CA ALA A 473 38.20 -34.65 -31.10
C ALA A 473 37.21 -35.15 -32.15
N ASP A 474 37.53 -36.29 -32.76
CA ASP A 474 36.57 -37.13 -33.51
C ASP A 474 35.55 -37.74 -32.54
#